data_AF-A0A6J6AE36-F1
#
_entry.id   AF-A0A6J6AE36-F1
#
_cell.length_a   1.000
_cell.length_b   1.000
_cell.length_c   1.000
_cell.angle_alpha   90.00
_cell.angle_beta   90.00
_cell.angle_gamma   90.00
#
_symmetry.space_group_name_H-M   'P 1'
#
loop_
_entity.id
_entity.type
_entity.pdbx_description
1 polymer ?
#
loop_
_entity_poly.entity_id
_entity_poly.type
_entity_poly.pdbx_seq_one_letter_code
_entity_poly.pdbx_strand_id
1 'polypeptide(L)'
;MAQSYIGDTIVLVVGTDAYEKIDQWHRAEELKKLVEFVVIDRPDFPGNHNTNVDAIAVSATDIRAHKSDAVPAAVAAYIKEHNLYASK
;
A
#
# COMPACT_ATOMS: atom_id res chain seq x y z
N MET A 1 12.45 15.30 9.01
CA MET A 1 11.25 14.43 8.98
C MET A 1 11.34 13.24 9.95
N ALA A 2 12.13 13.31 11.02
CA ALA A 2 12.01 12.47 12.22
C ALA A 2 11.93 13.34 13.50
N GLN A 3 11.63 14.64 13.33
CA GLN A 3 11.79 15.65 14.38
C GLN A 3 10.66 15.60 15.43
N SER A 4 9.52 14.98 15.10
CA SER A 4 8.31 14.99 15.93
C SER A 4 8.19 13.76 16.85
N TYR A 5 8.96 12.69 16.61
CA TYR A 5 8.87 11.40 17.30
C TYR A 5 10.28 10.90 17.65
N ILE A 6 10.96 11.66 18.49
CA ILE A 6 12.36 11.40 18.86
C ILE A 6 12.42 10.16 19.75
N GLY A 7 13.23 9.17 19.35
CA GLY A 7 13.43 7.93 20.09
C GLY A 7 12.54 6.77 19.64
N ASP A 8 11.55 7.03 18.78
CA ASP A 8 10.66 5.98 18.25
C ASP A 8 11.27 5.33 17.01
N THR A 9 11.02 4.02 16.86
CA THR A 9 11.27 3.30 15.60
C THR A 9 10.13 3.54 14.64
N ILE A 10 10.43 4.04 13.45
CA ILE A 10 9.44 4.21 12.38
C ILE A 10 9.43 2.94 11.53
N VAL A 11 8.28 2.29 11.46
CA VAL A 11 8.05 1.13 10.60
C VAL A 11 7.30 1.57 9.35
N LEU A 12 7.89 1.34 8.18
CA LEU A 12 7.28 1.62 6.88
C LEU A 12 6.78 0.31 6.26
N VAL A 13 5.45 0.18 6.19
CA VAL A 13 4.77 -0.97 5.61
C VAL A 13 4.55 -0.74 4.12
N VAL A 14 5.06 -1.65 3.28
CA VAL A 14 4.95 -1.56 1.81
C VAL A 14 4.64 -2.93 1.21
N GLY A 15 4.01 -2.94 0.04
CA GLY A 15 3.84 -4.16 -0.75
C GLY A 15 5.14 -4.54 -1.48
N THR A 16 5.28 -5.81 -1.85
CA THR A 16 6.43 -6.33 -2.61
C THR A 16 6.70 -5.52 -3.89
N ASP A 17 5.64 -5.13 -4.62
CA ASP A 17 5.71 -4.35 -5.86
C ASP A 17 6.34 -2.96 -5.69
N ALA A 18 6.11 -2.34 -4.53
CA ALA A 18 6.72 -1.07 -4.17
C ALA A 18 8.17 -1.25 -3.69
N TYR A 19 8.43 -2.30 -2.91
CA TYR A 19 9.76 -2.59 -2.36
C TYR A 19 10.78 -2.98 -3.44
N GLU A 20 10.38 -3.72 -4.48
CA GLU A 20 11.24 -4.04 -5.63
C GLU A 20 11.81 -2.80 -6.34
N LYS A 21 11.13 -1.65 -6.22
CA LYS A 21 11.53 -0.37 -6.82
C LYS A 21 12.05 0.63 -5.80
N ILE A 22 12.33 0.21 -4.56
CA ILE A 22 12.72 1.11 -3.47
C ILE A 22 13.96 1.94 -3.82
N ASP A 23 14.90 1.39 -4.58
CA ASP A 23 16.13 2.08 -5.02
C ASP A 23 15.87 3.27 -5.95
N GLN A 24 14.69 3.30 -6.58
CA GLN A 24 14.28 4.38 -7.47
C GLN A 24 13.58 5.52 -6.71
N TRP A 25 13.32 5.34 -5.41
CA TRP A 25 12.68 6.37 -4.60
C TRP A 25 13.63 7.53 -4.33
N HIS A 26 13.05 8.71 -4.12
CA HIS A 26 13.81 9.89 -3.77
C HIS A 26 14.55 9.67 -2.44
N ARG A 27 15.89 9.80 -2.46
CA ARG A 27 16.78 9.59 -1.29
C ARG A 27 16.66 8.19 -0.66
N ALA A 28 16.49 7.16 -1.48
CA ALA A 28 16.33 5.76 -1.03
C ALA A 28 17.35 5.31 0.03
N GLU A 29 18.64 5.61 -0.18
CA GLU A 29 19.71 5.23 0.75
C GLU A 29 19.61 5.89 2.14
N GLU A 30 19.04 7.09 2.20
CA GLU A 30 18.76 7.75 3.48
C GLU A 30 17.49 7.19 4.11
N LEU A 31 16.44 6.98 3.31
CA LEU A 31 15.19 6.38 3.76
C LEU A 31 15.44 5.03 4.45
N LYS A 32 16.25 4.16 3.84
CA LYS A 32 16.63 2.85 4.39
C LYS A 32 17.35 2.90 5.74
N LYS A 33 17.95 4.04 6.10
CA LYS A 33 18.61 4.25 7.39
C LYS A 33 17.67 4.82 8.44
N LEU A 34 16.53 5.38 8.02
CA LEU A 34 15.59 6.09 8.89
C LEU A 34 14.41 5.22 9.34
N VAL A 35 14.09 4.15 8.62
CA VAL A 35 12.91 3.32 8.87
C VAL A 35 13.24 1.83 8.84
N GLU A 36 12.44 1.04 9.54
CA GLU A 36 12.37 -0.41 9.36
C GLU A 36 11.30 -0.74 8.32
N PHE A 37 11.62 -1.62 7.38
CA PHE A 37 10.66 -2.04 6.36
C PHE A 37 9.91 -3.30 6.79
N VAL A 38 8.59 -3.27 6.67
CA VAL A 38 7.75 -4.46 6.67
C VAL A 38 7.21 -4.62 5.25
N VAL A 39 7.67 -5.67 4.57
CA VAL A 39 7.22 -6.01 3.22
C VAL A 39 6.09 -7.02 3.34
N ILE A 40 4.97 -6.71 2.67
CA ILE A 40 3.80 -7.57 2.61
C ILE A 40 3.70 -8.17 1.22
N ASP A 41 3.66 -9.49 1.18
CA ASP A 41 3.38 -10.23 -0.05
C ASP A 41 1.99 -9.97 -0.58
N ARG A 42 1.92 -9.75 -1.89
CA ARG A 42 0.68 -9.97 -2.64
C ARG A 42 0.67 -11.42 -3.12
N PRO A 43 -0.50 -12.08 -3.18
CA PRO A 43 -0.62 -13.43 -3.75
C PRO A 43 0.00 -13.56 -5.15
N ASP A 44 -0.01 -12.46 -5.92
CA ASP A 44 0.51 -12.39 -7.28
C ASP A 44 2.01 -12.05 -7.37
N PHE A 45 2.66 -11.65 -6.27
CA PHE A 45 4.07 -11.24 -6.19
C PHE A 45 4.74 -11.71 -4.88
N PRO A 46 5.12 -13.00 -4.79
CA PRO A 46 5.82 -13.53 -3.62
C PRO A 46 7.28 -13.04 -3.58
N GLY A 47 7.63 -12.29 -2.54
CA GLY A 47 8.99 -11.89 -2.20
C GLY A 47 9.65 -12.82 -1.17
N ASN A 48 10.95 -12.62 -0.93
CA ASN A 48 11.73 -13.39 0.04
C ASN A 48 11.72 -12.80 1.48
N HIS A 49 10.99 -11.70 1.71
CA HIS A 49 11.12 -10.86 2.90
C HIS A 49 9.80 -10.72 3.67
N ASN A 50 9.09 -11.81 3.96
CA ASN A 50 7.66 -11.65 4.25
C ASN A 50 7.17 -12.21 5.58
N THR A 51 6.56 -11.29 6.34
CA THR A 51 5.39 -11.57 7.17
C THR A 51 4.23 -11.93 6.24
N ASN A 52 3.83 -13.19 6.24
CA ASN A 52 2.62 -13.63 5.55
C ASN A 52 1.41 -13.03 6.28
N VAL A 53 0.82 -12.02 5.67
CA VAL A 53 -0.49 -11.48 6.05
C VAL A 53 -1.45 -11.98 4.97
N ASP A 54 -2.63 -12.47 5.34
CA ASP A 54 -3.69 -12.91 4.41
C ASP A 54 -4.16 -11.71 3.54
N ALA A 55 -3.32 -11.32 2.59
CA ALA A 55 -3.50 -10.15 1.78
C ALA A 55 -4.63 -10.43 0.78
N ILE A 56 -5.71 -9.67 0.90
CA ILE A 56 -6.83 -9.74 -0.02
C ILE A 56 -6.32 -9.29 -1.40
N ALA A 57 -6.52 -10.13 -2.41
CA ALA A 57 -6.22 -9.82 -3.81
C ALA A 57 -7.21 -8.77 -4.36
N VAL A 58 -7.09 -7.54 -3.88
CA VAL A 58 -7.85 -6.37 -4.32
C VAL A 58 -6.89 -5.26 -4.75
N SER A 59 -7.24 -4.56 -5.82
CA SER A 59 -6.51 -3.39 -6.32
C SER A 59 -7.44 -2.20 -6.48
N ALA A 60 -6.93 -1.00 -6.21
CA ALA A 60 -7.69 0.23 -6.45
C ALA A 60 -8.03 0.43 -7.94
N THR A 61 -7.23 -0.13 -8.84
CA THR A 61 -7.50 -0.11 -10.28
C THR A 61 -8.76 -0.91 -10.62
N ASP A 62 -8.95 -2.07 -10.01
CA ASP A 62 -10.15 -2.89 -10.23
C ASP A 62 -11.40 -2.23 -9.65
N ILE A 63 -11.29 -1.60 -8.47
CA ILE A 63 -12.39 -0.81 -7.88
C ILE A 63 -12.82 0.32 -8.83
N ARG A 64 -11.87 1.11 -9.36
CA ARG A 64 -12.20 2.22 -10.28
C ARG A 64 -12.74 1.74 -11.63
N ALA A 65 -12.34 0.55 -12.06
CA ALA A 65 -12.83 -0.08 -13.29
C ALA A 65 -14.16 -0.82 -13.10
N HIS A 66 -14.77 -0.77 -11.90
CA HIS A 66 -15.99 -1.52 -11.53
C HIS A 66 -15.85 -3.04 -11.74
N LYS A 67 -14.63 -3.57 -11.55
CA LYS A 67 -14.31 -5.01 -11.64
C LYS A 67 -14.31 -5.71 -10.28
N SER A 68 -14.41 -4.95 -9.19
CA SER A 68 -14.46 -5.46 -7.83
C SER A 68 -15.22 -4.48 -6.93
N ASP A 69 -15.97 -5.04 -5.98
CA ASP A 69 -16.69 -4.31 -4.93
C ASP A 69 -16.07 -4.56 -3.55
N ALA A 70 -14.81 -5.04 -3.51
CA ALA A 70 -14.12 -5.42 -2.27
C ALA A 70 -13.64 -4.20 -1.47
N VAL A 71 -14.58 -3.34 -1.09
CA VAL A 71 -14.41 -2.21 -0.19
C VAL A 71 -15.46 -2.29 0.92
N PRO A 72 -15.21 -1.69 2.10
CA PRO A 72 -16.23 -1.62 3.15
C PRO A 72 -17.52 -0.94 2.64
N ALA A 73 -18.67 -1.38 3.15
CA ALA A 73 -19.99 -0.88 2.72
C ALA A 73 -20.13 0.65 2.79
N ALA A 74 -19.54 1.28 3.81
CA ALA A 74 -19.54 2.74 3.95
C ALA A 74 -18.77 3.43 2.80
N VAL A 75 -17.67 2.83 2.32
CA VAL A 75 -16.89 3.35 1.19
C VAL A 75 -17.66 3.15 -0.12
N ALA A 76 -18.31 2.00 -0.32
CA ALA A 76 -19.16 1.75 -1.48
C ALA A 76 -20.32 2.76 -1.58
N ALA A 77 -20.99 3.04 -0.46
CA ALA A 77 -22.04 4.04 -0.37
C ALA A 77 -21.52 5.42 -0.77
N TYR A 78 -20.36 5.82 -0.24
CA TYR A 78 -19.72 7.09 -0.56
C TYR A 78 -19.35 7.23 -2.04
N ILE A 79 -18.77 6.19 -2.64
CA ILE A 79 -18.43 6.16 -4.08
C ILE A 79 -19.69 6.42 -4.92
N LYS A 80 -20.80 5.78 -4.57
CA LYS A 80 -22.09 5.92 -5.26
C LYS A 80 -22.71 7.30 -5.07
N GLU A 81 -22.79 7.78 -3.82
CA GLU A 81 -23.39 9.08 -3.47
C GLU A 81 -22.68 10.24 -4.18
N HIS A 82 -21.35 10.15 -4.31
CA HIS A 82 -20.54 11.19 -4.93
C HIS A 82 -20.23 10.94 -6.41
N ASN A 83 -20.82 9.92 -7.04
CA ASN A 83 -20.59 9.54 -8.44
C ASN A 83 -19.09 9.41 -8.78
N LEU A 84 -18.27 8.90 -7.85
CA LEU A 84 -16.85 8.69 -8.11
C LEU A 84 -16.68 7.55 -9.11
N TYR A 85 -15.77 7.72 -10.08
CA TYR A 85 -15.48 6.73 -11.12
C TYR A 85 -16.68 6.38 -12.03
N ALA A 86 -17.76 7.14 -11.97
CA ALA A 86 -18.76 7.17 -13.04
C ALA A 86 -18.10 7.88 -14.22
N SER A 87 -17.74 7.14 -15.27
CA SER A 87 -17.17 7.75 -16.47
C SER A 87 -18.14 8.79 -17.06
N LYS A 88 -17.59 9.83 -17.67
CA LYS A 88 -18.31 10.64 -18.66
C LYS A 88 -18.78 9.78 -19.82
#